data_AF-A0A4U0UFH1-F1
#
_entry.id   AF-A0A4U0UFH1-F1
#
_cell.length_a   1.000
_cell.length_b   1.000
_cell.length_c   1.000
_cell.angle_alpha   90.00
_cell.angle_beta   90.00
_cell.angle_gamma   90.00
#
_symmetry.space_group_name_H-M   'P 1'
#
loop_
_entity.id
_entity.type
_entity.pdbx_description
1 polymer ?
#
loop_
_entity_poly.entity_id
_entity_poly.type
_entity_poly.pdbx_seq_one_letter_code
_entity_poly.pdbx_strand_id
1 'polypeptide(L)'
;MPVLSTCVFCVADLDTTLSASTGSPVVSVFKQSTGSTAGAIGLTSILLVLLLIISISSMALTTRQTFAFARDNSMVLSSWIAQINVRFGVRLNAVLFTMAFSLLMSLINPSSTMAFKCFPVCFTRRADDDVHAFDRLRADEAAERASVTASTLENRARECWC
;
A
#
# COMPACT_ATOMS: atom_id res chain seq x y z
N MET A 1 3.62 0.12 -3.90
CA MET A 1 4.21 -0.01 -2.54
C MET A 1 4.06 -1.43 -1.97
N PRO A 2 4.60 -2.51 -2.60
CA PRO A 2 4.61 -3.83 -1.96
C PRO A 2 5.87 -4.11 -1.13
N VAL A 3 7.05 -3.64 -1.56
CA VAL A 3 8.33 -4.02 -0.95
C VAL A 3 8.56 -3.47 0.46
N LEU A 4 8.16 -2.23 0.74
CA LEU A 4 8.21 -1.69 2.11
C LEU A 4 7.32 -2.49 3.06
N SER A 5 6.14 -2.92 2.60
CA SER A 5 5.22 -3.73 3.39
C SER A 5 5.81 -5.12 3.68
N THR A 6 6.43 -5.76 2.68
CA THR A 6 7.09 -7.06 2.88
C THR A 6 8.30 -6.94 3.82
N CYS A 7 9.13 -5.90 3.69
CA CYS A 7 10.26 -5.67 4.59
C CYS A 7 9.80 -5.40 6.02
N VAL A 8 8.73 -4.62 6.22
CA VAL A 8 8.14 -4.38 7.55
C VAL A 8 7.58 -5.66 8.16
N PHE A 9 7.02 -6.56 7.35
CA PHE A 9 6.46 -7.84 7.83
C PHE A 9 7.54 -8.91 8.11
N CYS A 10 8.69 -8.84 7.42
CA CYS A 10 9.81 -9.75 7.62
C CYS A 10 10.75 -9.33 8.77
N VAL A 11 10.67 -8.09 9.27
CA VAL A 11 11.46 -7.65 10.43
C VAL A 11 10.65 -7.89 11.71
N ALA A 12 10.79 -9.09 12.26
CA ALA A 12 10.27 -9.41 13.60
C ALA A 12 11.12 -8.78 14.73
N ASP A 13 12.34 -8.31 14.42
CA ASP A 13 13.30 -7.82 15.42
C ASP A 13 14.02 -6.54 14.93
N LEU A 14 13.46 -5.39 15.30
CA LEU A 14 13.96 -4.06 14.91
C LEU A 14 15.26 -3.68 15.64
N ASP A 15 15.54 -4.25 16.81
CA ASP A 15 16.67 -3.83 17.65
C ASP A 15 17.99 -4.50 17.28
N THR A 16 17.96 -5.77 16.82
CA THR A 16 19.15 -6.44 16.26
C THR A 16 19.60 -5.83 14.94
N THR A 17 18.65 -5.34 14.13
CA THR A 17 18.92 -4.81 12.79
C THR A 17 19.50 -3.39 12.82
N LEU A 18 19.18 -2.58 13.84
CA LEU A 18 19.73 -1.23 14.03
C LEU A 18 21.09 -1.21 14.74
N SER A 19 21.39 -2.25 15.52
CA SER A 19 22.68 -2.41 16.21
C SER A 19 23.75 -3.01 15.30
N ALA A 20 23.35 -3.65 14.20
CA ALA A 20 24.26 -4.19 13.20
C ALA A 20 24.86 -3.05 12.36
N SER A 21 26.15 -2.77 12.56
CA SER A 21 26.99 -1.84 11.78
C SER A 21 27.23 -2.30 10.31
N THR A 22 26.28 -3.02 9.72
CA THR A 22 26.33 -3.43 8.31
C THR A 22 25.31 -2.57 7.57
N GLY A 23 25.79 -1.74 6.64
CA GLY A 23 25.05 -0.63 5.99
C GLY A 23 23.78 -0.95 5.19
N SER A 24 23.12 -2.10 5.39
CA SER A 24 21.75 -2.34 4.93
C SER A 24 21.06 -3.49 5.69
N PRO A 25 19.86 -3.26 6.26
CA PRO A 25 19.09 -4.24 7.05
C PRO A 25 18.66 -5.47 6.24
N VAL A 26 18.55 -5.32 4.93
CA VAL A 26 18.19 -6.41 4.01
C VAL A 26 19.29 -7.48 3.94
N VAL A 27 20.56 -7.05 3.97
CA VAL A 27 21.70 -7.97 3.81
C VAL A 27 21.93 -8.79 5.08
N SER A 28 21.65 -8.22 6.26
CA SER A 28 21.76 -8.94 7.54
C SER A 28 20.72 -10.06 7.66
N VAL A 29 19.47 -9.81 7.23
CA VAL A 29 18.41 -10.83 7.24
C VAL A 29 18.76 -11.99 6.31
N PHE A 30 19.22 -11.71 5.08
CA PHE A 30 19.62 -12.79 4.16
C PHE A 30 20.83 -13.57 4.65
N LYS A 31 21.79 -12.92 5.32
CA LYS A 31 22.93 -13.60 5.93
C LYS A 31 22.49 -14.52 7.08
N GLN A 32 21.52 -14.09 7.88
CA GLN A 32 20.99 -14.88 9.00
C GLN A 32 20.11 -16.05 8.54
N SER A 33 19.32 -15.88 7.48
CA SER A 33 18.50 -16.97 6.93
C SER A 33 19.32 -18.01 6.17
N THR A 34 20.42 -17.62 5.53
CA THR A 34 21.19 -18.50 4.63
C THR A 34 22.39 -19.16 5.32
N GLY A 35 22.91 -18.59 6.40
CA GLY A 35 24.11 -19.08 7.11
C GLY A 35 25.41 -19.04 6.31
N SER A 36 25.37 -18.65 5.02
CA SER A 36 26.49 -18.60 4.09
C SER A 36 26.51 -17.28 3.31
N THR A 37 27.70 -16.69 3.20
CA THR A 37 27.93 -15.39 2.55
C THR A 37 27.62 -15.43 1.05
N ALA A 38 27.90 -16.54 0.37
CA ALA A 38 27.68 -16.66 -1.08
C ALA A 38 26.19 -16.75 -1.44
N GLY A 39 25.40 -17.49 -0.65
CA GLY A 39 23.95 -17.60 -0.86
C GLY A 39 23.22 -16.28 -0.58
N ALA A 40 23.66 -15.53 0.44
CA ALA A 40 23.11 -14.21 0.75
C ALA A 40 23.31 -13.21 -0.41
N ILE A 41 24.47 -13.23 -1.06
CA ILE A 41 24.77 -12.35 -2.21
C ILE A 41 23.89 -12.71 -3.42
N GLY A 42 23.71 -14.01 -3.71
CA GLY A 42 22.85 -14.47 -4.81
C GLY A 42 21.38 -14.10 -4.62
N LEU A 43 20.85 -14.24 -3.41
CA LEU A 43 19.48 -13.83 -3.11
C LEU A 43 19.31 -12.30 -3.20
N THR A 44 20.32 -11.55 -2.76
CA THR A 44 20.30 -10.08 -2.82
C THR A 44 20.33 -9.56 -4.26
N SER A 45 21.10 -10.19 -5.16
CA SER A 45 21.18 -9.76 -6.56
C SER A 45 19.87 -10.03 -7.32
N ILE A 46 19.23 -11.17 -7.07
CA ILE A 46 17.91 -11.50 -7.62
C ILE A 46 16.87 -10.46 -7.16
N LEU A 47 16.87 -10.11 -5.87
CA LEU A 47 15.98 -9.10 -5.33
C LEU A 47 16.19 -7.73 -6.00
N LEU A 48 17.44 -7.33 -6.25
CA LEU A 48 17.77 -6.09 -6.95
C LEU A 48 17.11 -6.03 -8.34
N VAL A 49 17.17 -7.13 -9.10
CA VAL A 49 16.56 -7.20 -10.44
C VAL A 49 15.03 -7.06 -10.36
N LEU A 50 14.39 -7.76 -9.40
CA LEU A 50 12.95 -7.63 -9.20
C LEU A 50 12.55 -6.20 -8.83
N LEU A 51 13.34 -5.52 -7.99
CA LEU A 51 13.12 -4.13 -7.60
C LEU A 51 13.11 -3.18 -8.79
N LEU A 52 14.00 -3.38 -9.76
CA LEU A 52 14.04 -2.58 -10.99
C LEU A 52 12.77 -2.74 -11.82
N ILE A 53 12.33 -3.98 -12.02
CA ILE A 53 11.11 -4.30 -12.79
C ILE A 53 9.85 -3.74 -12.11
N ILE A 54 9.78 -3.86 -10.78
CA ILE A 54 8.65 -3.35 -9.99
C ILE A 54 8.61 -1.81 -10.04
N SER A 55 9.78 -1.16 -9.98
CA SER A 55 9.87 0.31 -10.04
C SER A 55 9.25 0.84 -11.33
N ILE A 56 9.63 0.27 -12.48
CA ILE A 56 9.07 0.63 -13.80
C ILE A 56 7.56 0.37 -13.84
N SER A 57 7.12 -0.79 -13.34
CA SER A 57 5.70 -1.17 -13.29
C SER A 57 4.88 -0.21 -12.43
N SER A 58 5.42 0.22 -11.29
CA SER A 58 4.76 1.16 -10.39
C SER A 58 4.62 2.56 -11.01
N MET A 59 5.65 3.08 -11.68
CA MET A 59 5.57 4.36 -12.39
C MET A 59 4.48 4.32 -13.49
N ALA A 60 4.39 3.18 -14.19
CA ALA A 60 3.37 2.98 -15.22
C ALA A 60 1.94 2.95 -14.64
N LEU A 61 1.74 2.33 -13.48
CA LEU A 61 0.45 2.29 -12.77
C LEU A 61 0.05 3.68 -12.24
N THR A 62 0.97 4.37 -11.57
CA THR A 62 0.71 5.70 -11.02
C THR A 62 0.30 6.69 -12.11
N THR A 63 0.94 6.63 -13.28
CA THR A 63 0.54 7.47 -14.43
C THR A 63 -0.92 7.24 -14.85
N ARG A 64 -1.40 5.99 -14.82
CA ARG A 64 -2.80 5.65 -15.15
C ARG A 64 -3.75 6.15 -14.08
N GLN A 65 -3.38 6.03 -12.80
CA GLN A 65 -4.17 6.49 -11.66
C GLN A 65 -4.29 8.01 -11.64
N THR A 66 -3.17 8.73 -11.81
CA THR A 66 -3.16 10.20 -11.87
C THR A 66 -4.03 10.73 -13.01
N PHE A 67 -4.05 10.05 -14.16
CA PHE A 67 -4.96 10.43 -15.24
C PHE A 67 -6.43 10.17 -14.90
N ALA A 68 -6.75 9.06 -14.23
CA ALA A 68 -8.11 8.79 -13.78
C ALA A 68 -8.59 9.87 -12.79
N PHE A 69 -7.75 10.26 -11.83
CA PHE A 69 -8.05 11.36 -10.91
C PHE A 69 -8.18 12.72 -11.60
N ALA A 70 -7.37 12.98 -12.64
CA ALA A 70 -7.51 14.19 -13.44
C ALA A 70 -8.85 14.20 -14.19
N ARG A 71 -9.32 13.05 -14.68
CA ARG A 71 -10.64 12.91 -15.34
C ARG A 71 -11.80 13.17 -14.38
N ASP A 72 -11.64 12.77 -13.12
CA ASP A 72 -12.66 12.97 -12.08
C ASP A 72 -12.61 14.41 -11.48
N ASN A 73 -11.86 15.33 -12.09
CA ASN A 73 -11.66 16.73 -11.66
C ASN A 73 -11.23 16.89 -10.19
N SER A 74 -10.63 15.86 -9.58
CA SER A 74 -10.30 15.87 -8.14
C SER A 74 -8.97 16.56 -7.81
N MET A 75 -8.27 17.14 -8.81
CA MET A 75 -6.96 17.77 -8.65
C MET A 75 -6.98 19.24 -9.08
N VAL A 76 -6.27 20.08 -8.33
CA VAL A 76 -6.13 21.54 -8.57
C VAL A 76 -5.53 21.90 -9.93
N LEU A 77 -4.92 20.94 -10.64
CA LEU A 77 -4.37 21.08 -12.00
C LEU A 77 -4.98 20.06 -13.00
N SER A 78 -6.21 19.60 -12.75
CA SER A 78 -6.89 18.58 -13.58
C SER A 78 -6.86 18.91 -15.08
N SER A 79 -7.14 20.17 -15.46
CA SER A 79 -7.20 20.58 -16.88
C SER A 79 -5.86 20.37 -17.62
N TRP A 80 -4.73 20.70 -16.99
CA TRP A 80 -3.40 20.56 -17.62
C TRP A 80 -2.91 19.10 -17.67
N ILE A 81 -3.27 18.30 -16.66
CA ILE A 81 -2.88 16.88 -16.56
C ILE A 81 -3.76 16.00 -17.46
N ALA A 82 -5.02 16.38 -17.67
CA ALA A 82 -5.97 15.67 -18.53
C ALA A 82 -5.73 15.90 -20.03
N GLN A 83 -4.93 16.91 -20.43
CA GLN A 83 -4.58 17.13 -21.83
C GLN A 83 -3.73 15.98 -22.38
N ILE A 84 -4.28 15.27 -23.37
CA ILE A 84 -3.61 14.19 -24.09
C ILE A 84 -2.94 14.78 -25.34
N ASN A 85 -1.63 14.57 -25.48
CA ASN A 85 -0.91 14.93 -26.69
C ASN A 85 -1.22 13.92 -27.81
N VAL A 86 -1.99 14.36 -28.81
CA VAL A 86 -2.47 13.53 -29.93
C VAL A 86 -1.31 12.97 -30.79
N ARG A 87 -0.17 13.68 -30.83
CA ARG A 87 1.01 13.29 -31.62
C ARG A 87 1.68 12.00 -31.15
N PHE A 88 1.64 11.73 -29.84
CA PHE A 88 2.36 10.61 -29.23
C PHE A 88 1.43 9.52 -28.70
N GLY A 89 0.13 9.77 -28.56
CA GLY A 89 -0.82 8.79 -27.98
C GLY A 89 -0.56 8.45 -26.51
N VAL A 90 0.45 9.07 -25.89
CA VAL A 90 0.88 8.85 -24.50
C VAL A 90 0.65 10.13 -23.69
N ARG A 91 0.19 9.95 -22.44
CA ARG A 91 -0.13 11.02 -21.48
C ARG A 91 1.14 11.58 -20.83
N LEU A 92 1.90 12.36 -21.61
CA LEU A 92 3.19 12.93 -21.20
C LEU A 92 3.09 13.86 -19.98
N ASN A 93 2.05 14.69 -19.88
CA ASN A 93 1.88 15.63 -18.77
C ASN A 93 1.72 14.91 -17.42
N ALA A 94 1.02 13.77 -17.39
CA ALA A 94 0.88 12.95 -16.20
C ALA A 94 2.22 12.33 -15.76
N VAL A 95 3.04 11.87 -16.71
CA VAL A 95 4.39 11.34 -16.43
C VAL A 95 5.29 12.42 -15.84
N LEU A 96 5.34 13.60 -16.46
CA LEU A 96 6.12 14.75 -15.99
C LEU A 96 5.70 15.19 -14.58
N PHE A 97 4.39 15.23 -14.31
CA PHE A 97 3.87 15.55 -12.98
C PHE A 97 4.32 14.52 -11.93
N THR A 98 4.20 13.22 -12.22
CA THR A 98 4.65 12.17 -11.28
C THR A 98 6.15 12.23 -11.02
N MET A 99 6.95 12.55 -12.05
CA MET A 99 8.39 12.68 -11.90
C MET A 99 8.78 13.91 -11.06
N ALA A 100 8.14 15.05 -11.30
CA ALA A 100 8.31 16.26 -10.50
C ALA A 100 7.91 16.02 -9.04
N PHE A 101 6.80 15.31 -8.81
CA PHE A 101 6.35 14.95 -7.46
C PHE A 101 7.34 14.01 -6.76
N SER A 102 7.89 13.02 -7.45
CA SER A 102 8.94 12.15 -6.90
C SER A 102 10.21 12.92 -6.52
N LEU A 103 10.61 13.92 -7.31
CA LEU A 103 11.74 14.79 -6.98
C LEU A 103 11.45 15.66 -5.74
N LEU A 104 10.24 16.21 -5.65
CA LEU A 104 9.81 17.00 -4.50
C LEU A 104 9.79 16.17 -3.22
N MET A 105 9.28 14.93 -3.31
CA MET A 105 9.30 13.96 -2.21
C MET A 105 10.70 13.51 -1.86
N SER A 106 11.60 13.36 -2.84
CA SER A 106 13.00 13.05 -2.55
C SER A 106 13.73 14.20 -1.87
N LEU A 107 13.23 15.43 -1.95
CA LEU A 107 13.79 16.60 -1.27
C LEU A 107 13.31 16.70 0.18
N ILE A 108 12.10 16.22 0.45
CA ILE A 108 11.52 16.01 1.78
C ILE A 108 11.89 14.59 2.22
N ASN A 109 13.08 14.38 2.76
CA ASN A 109 13.44 13.07 3.35
C ASN A 109 13.07 13.04 4.84
N PRO A 110 11.90 12.49 5.24
CA PRO A 110 11.64 12.16 6.64
C PRO A 110 12.38 10.85 6.98
N SER A 111 13.71 10.91 7.05
CA SER A 111 14.55 9.76 7.40
C SER A 111 14.81 9.66 8.91
N SER A 112 13.80 9.96 9.74
CA SER A 112 14.00 9.92 11.19
C SER A 112 13.81 8.50 11.72
N THR A 113 14.82 7.97 12.41
CA THR A 113 14.83 6.64 13.01
C THR A 113 13.61 6.40 13.93
N MET A 114 13.08 7.47 14.52
CA MET A 114 11.89 7.42 15.38
C MET A 114 10.60 7.21 14.58
N ALA A 115 10.45 7.85 13.42
CA ALA A 115 9.29 7.64 12.56
C ALA A 115 9.28 6.22 11.97
N PHE A 116 10.45 5.70 11.58
CA PHE A 116 10.57 4.33 11.07
C PHE A 116 10.29 3.27 12.14
N LYS A 117 10.69 3.49 13.40
CA LYS A 117 10.36 2.59 14.51
C LYS A 117 8.87 2.61 14.86
N CYS A 118 8.22 3.77 14.76
CA CYS A 118 6.82 3.94 15.16
C CYS A 118 5.81 3.47 14.10
N PHE A 119 6.14 3.60 12.80
CA PHE A 119 5.25 3.19 11.71
C PHE A 119 4.76 1.73 11.81
N PRO A 120 5.61 0.70 11.97
CA PRO A 120 5.16 -0.68 12.06
C PRO A 120 4.27 -0.92 13.28
N VAL A 121 4.59 -0.34 14.45
CA VAL A 121 3.76 -0.53 15.66
C VAL A 121 2.42 0.19 15.57
N CYS A 122 2.37 1.38 14.95
CA CYS A 122 1.10 2.07 14.70
C CYS A 122 0.29 1.38 13.59
N PHE A 123 0.95 0.85 12.56
CA PHE A 123 0.28 0.16 11.47
C PHE A 123 -0.29 -1.18 11.93
N THR A 124 0.42 -1.96 12.73
CA THR A 124 -0.12 -3.20 13.32
C THR A 124 -1.27 -2.91 14.27
N ARG A 125 -1.18 -1.86 15.10
CA ARG A 125 -2.33 -1.42 15.92
C ARG A 125 -3.52 -1.03 15.06
N ARG A 126 -3.30 -0.27 13.99
CA ARG A 126 -4.35 0.18 13.06
C ARG A 126 -4.98 -1.01 12.32
N ALA A 127 -4.19 -1.99 11.92
CA ALA A 127 -4.68 -3.21 11.28
C ALA A 127 -5.50 -4.08 12.24
N ASP A 128 -5.11 -4.13 13.51
CA ASP A 128 -5.89 -4.78 14.58
C ASP A 128 -7.20 -4.03 14.84
N ASP A 129 -7.17 -2.70 14.87
CA ASP A 129 -8.37 -1.86 14.95
C ASP A 129 -9.29 -2.04 13.74
N ASP A 130 -8.74 -2.14 12.52
CA ASP A 130 -9.51 -2.36 11.29
C ASP A 130 -10.11 -3.78 11.23
N VAL A 131 -9.42 -4.80 11.75
CA VAL A 131 -9.97 -6.17 11.83
C VAL A 131 -11.12 -6.24 12.83
N HIS A 132 -10.97 -5.63 13.99
CA HIS A 132 -12.02 -5.55 15.01
C HIS A 132 -13.20 -4.67 14.56
N ALA A 133 -12.94 -3.59 13.82
CA ALA A 133 -13.99 -2.77 13.23
C ALA A 133 -14.77 -3.53 12.15
N PHE A 134 -14.09 -4.31 11.31
CA PHE A 134 -14.74 -5.15 10.30
C PHE A 134 -15.62 -6.24 10.95
N ASP A 135 -15.17 -6.84 12.05
CA ASP A 135 -16.00 -7.78 12.83
C ASP A 135 -17.24 -7.10 13.42
N ARG A 136 -17.13 -5.86 13.90
CA ARG A 136 -18.31 -5.09 14.36
C ARG A 136 -19.28 -4.77 13.22
N LEU A 137 -18.79 -4.41 12.04
CA LEU A 137 -19.63 -4.17 10.87
C LEU A 137 -20.33 -5.46 10.41
N ARG A 138 -19.64 -6.60 10.47
CA ARG A 138 -20.22 -7.90 10.15
C ARG A 138 -21.28 -8.33 11.19
N ALA A 139 -21.09 -7.98 12.46
CA ALA A 139 -22.09 -8.19 13.51
C ALA A 139 -23.32 -7.28 13.35
N ASP A 140 -23.12 -6.02 12.95
CA ASP A 140 -24.18 -5.06 12.68
C ASP A 140 -25.01 -5.48 11.44
N GLU A 141 -24.35 -5.91 10.36
CA GLU A 141 -25.04 -6.44 9.17
C GLU A 141 -25.85 -7.72 9.50
N ALA A 142 -25.35 -8.58 10.39
CA ALA A 142 -26.08 -9.76 10.86
C ALA A 142 -27.31 -9.38 11.70
N ALA A 143 -27.20 -8.35 12.55
CA ALA A 143 -28.30 -7.83 13.35
C ALA A 143 -29.38 -7.14 12.48
N GLU A 144 -28.96 -6.38 11.47
CA GLU A 144 -29.87 -5.73 10.52
C GLU A 144 -30.59 -6.76 9.63
N ARG A 145 -29.91 -7.81 9.17
CA ARG A 145 -30.56 -8.92 8.46
C ARG A 145 -31.59 -9.63 9.34
N ALA A 146 -31.33 -9.79 10.64
CA ALA A 146 -32.28 -10.41 11.55
C ALA A 146 -33.53 -9.56 11.78
N SER A 147 -33.38 -8.23 11.91
CA SER A 147 -34.51 -7.30 12.10
C SER A 147 -35.37 -7.17 10.83
N VAL A 148 -34.75 -7.14 9.64
CA VAL A 148 -35.45 -7.14 8.35
C VAL A 148 -36.18 -8.47 8.12
N THR A 149 -35.57 -9.60 8.51
CA THR A 149 -36.23 -10.91 8.40
C THR A 149 -37.41 -11.03 9.38
N ALA A 150 -37.29 -10.51 10.61
CA ALA A 150 -38.37 -10.49 11.59
C ALA A 150 -39.56 -9.63 11.12
N SER A 151 -39.31 -8.43 10.59
CA SER A 151 -40.38 -7.57 10.06
C SER A 151 -41.04 -8.14 8.80
N THR A 152 -40.28 -8.83 7.94
CA THR A 152 -40.82 -9.52 6.76
C THR A 152 -41.70 -10.72 7.15
N LEU A 153 -41.33 -11.48 8.18
CA LEU A 153 -42.15 -12.58 8.69
C LEU A 153 -43.45 -12.07 9.34
N GLU A 154 -43.40 -10.97 10.08
CA GLU A 154 -44.62 -10.38 10.65
C GLU A 154 -45.58 -9.86 9.57
N ASN A 155 -45.05 -9.21 8.51
CA ASN A 155 -45.87 -8.77 7.39
C ASN A 155 -46.52 -9.96 6.63
N ARG A 156 -45.76 -11.04 6.40
CA ARG A 156 -46.28 -12.26 5.75
C ARG A 156 -47.31 -13.00 6.61
N ALA A 157 -47.16 -12.98 7.93
CA ALA A 157 -48.15 -13.55 8.84
C ALA A 157 -49.48 -12.79 8.77
N ARG A 158 -49.47 -11.46 8.60
CA ARG A 158 -50.71 -10.67 8.46
C ARG A 158 -51.44 -10.91 7.14
N GLU A 159 -50.70 -11.19 6.05
CA GLU A 159 -51.29 -11.48 4.73
C GLU A 159 -52.01 -12.84 4.67
N CYS A 160 -51.63 -13.82 5.51
CA CYS A 160 -52.30 -15.13 5.56
C CYS A 160 -53.59 -15.16 6.41
N TRP A 161 -53.96 -14.06 7.07
CA TRP A 161 -55.17 -13.93 7.90
C TRP A 161 -56.28 -13.06 7.23
N CYS A 162 -56.23 -12.89 5.91
CA CYS A 162 -57.34 -12.43 5.06
C CYS A 162 -57.65 -13.50 4.01
#